data_AF-A0A0F9BQ47-F1
#
_entry.id   AF-A0A0F9BQ47-F1
#
_cell.length_a   1.000
_cell.length_b   1.000
_cell.length_c   1.000
_cell.angle_alpha   90.00
_cell.angle_beta   90.00
_cell.angle_gamma   90.00
#
_symmetry.space_group_name_H-M   'P 1'
#
loop_
_entity.id
_entity.type
_entity.pdbx_description
1 polymer ?
#
loop_
_entity_poly.entity_id
_entity_poly.type
_entity_poly.pdbx_seq_one_letter_code
_entity_poly.pdbx_strand_id
1 'polypeptide(L)'
;RAIRIDINGDGVINGKDIRSLTEKQVEKLYHNHFWSKCHCDFLPAGVDLAVFDCGVNQGPNRAKRFLQKALKVRVDGRVGPITLAAADKADPTKLLGEFMVRRAIHYSSLVNMTIFGLGWFRRIFDIYREALVILNIRSQEILQAELKEIFND
;
A
#
# COMPACT_ATOMS: atom_id res chain seq x y z
N ARG A 1 12.20 -7.89 -0.66
CA ARG A 1 12.60 -9.18 -0.03
C ARG A 1 12.03 -10.27 -0.93
N ALA A 2 12.82 -11.24 -1.39
CA ALA A 2 12.29 -12.31 -2.26
C ALA A 2 11.17 -13.07 -1.55
N ILE A 3 10.06 -13.28 -2.26
CA ILE A 3 8.99 -14.18 -1.84
C ILE A 3 9.63 -15.56 -1.87
N ARG A 4 9.81 -16.18 -0.70
CA ARG A 4 10.47 -17.49 -0.56
C ARG A 4 9.49 -18.59 -0.98
N ILE A 5 9.14 -18.62 -2.25
CA ILE A 5 8.27 -19.62 -2.86
C ILE A 5 9.00 -20.14 -4.09
N ASP A 6 9.08 -21.47 -4.18
CA ASP A 6 9.49 -22.19 -5.37
C ASP A 6 8.28 -22.21 -6.33
N ILE A 7 8.37 -21.48 -7.43
CA ILE A 7 7.27 -21.21 -8.34
C ILE A 7 7.30 -22.18 -9.52
N ASN A 8 8.49 -22.56 -9.97
CA ASN A 8 8.67 -23.47 -11.10
C ASN A 8 8.77 -24.95 -10.68
N GLY A 9 8.86 -25.23 -9.37
CA GLY A 9 8.90 -26.58 -8.81
C GLY A 9 10.26 -27.26 -8.96
N ASP A 10 11.35 -26.51 -9.19
CA ASP A 10 12.69 -27.05 -9.37
C ASP A 10 13.45 -27.28 -8.04
N GLY A 11 12.83 -26.93 -6.90
CA GLY A 11 13.42 -27.06 -5.57
C GLY A 11 14.36 -25.91 -5.19
N VAL A 12 14.55 -24.89 -6.05
CA VAL A 12 15.53 -23.82 -5.88
C VAL A 12 14.90 -22.44 -6.05
N ILE A 13 14.66 -21.76 -4.93
CA ILE A 13 14.14 -20.38 -4.93
C ILE A 13 15.17 -19.39 -5.49
N ASN A 14 14.99 -18.94 -6.72
CA ASN A 14 15.88 -18.02 -7.40
C ASN A 14 15.12 -17.08 -8.38
N GLY A 15 15.86 -16.29 -9.17
CA GLY A 15 15.24 -15.32 -10.10
C GLY A 15 14.48 -15.97 -11.27
N LYS A 16 14.69 -17.25 -11.57
CA LYS A 16 13.96 -18.00 -12.60
C LYS A 16 12.50 -18.19 -12.22
N ASP A 17 12.20 -18.40 -10.94
CA ASP A 17 10.85 -18.49 -10.40
C ASP A 17 10.00 -17.28 -10.77
N ILE A 18 10.56 -16.08 -10.55
CA ILE A 18 9.88 -14.82 -10.86
C ILE A 18 9.72 -14.65 -12.38
N ARG A 19 10.72 -15.06 -13.16
CA ARG A 19 10.69 -14.95 -14.63
C ARG A 19 9.73 -15.94 -15.29
N SER A 20 9.40 -17.06 -14.65
CA SER A 20 8.47 -18.05 -15.17
C SER A 20 7.00 -17.76 -14.84
N LEU A 21 6.71 -16.70 -14.08
CA LEU A 21 5.34 -16.35 -13.72
C LEU A 21 4.55 -15.83 -14.92
N THR A 22 3.39 -16.43 -15.17
CA THR A 22 2.34 -15.83 -16.01
C THR A 22 1.71 -14.63 -15.31
N GLU A 23 1.10 -13.71 -16.06
CA GLU A 23 0.39 -12.54 -15.50
C GLU A 23 -0.63 -12.93 -14.42
N LYS A 24 -1.43 -13.97 -14.66
CA LYS A 24 -2.41 -14.47 -13.68
C LYS A 24 -1.75 -14.98 -12.39
N GLN A 25 -0.57 -15.62 -12.49
CA GLN A 25 0.17 -16.05 -11.31
C GLN A 25 0.79 -14.86 -10.58
N VAL A 26 1.30 -13.86 -11.30
CA VAL A 26 1.79 -12.59 -10.73
C VAL A 26 0.68 -11.91 -9.93
N GLU A 27 -0.50 -11.75 -10.52
CA GLU A 27 -1.67 -11.15 -9.87
C GLU A 27 -2.04 -11.89 -8.59
N LYS A 28 -2.23 -13.21 -8.66
CA LYS A 28 -2.59 -14.04 -7.50
C LYS A 28 -1.53 -13.96 -6.40
N LEU A 29 -0.26 -13.95 -6.77
CA LEU A 29 0.85 -13.82 -5.84
C LEU A 29 0.84 -12.45 -5.16
N TYR A 30 0.70 -11.37 -5.92
CA TYR A 30 0.67 -10.02 -5.33
C TYR A 30 -0.54 -9.82 -4.42
N HIS A 31 -1.70 -10.31 -4.87
CA HIS A 31 -2.94 -10.29 -4.12
C HIS A 31 -2.76 -11.02 -2.77
N ASN A 32 -2.33 -12.27 -2.80
CA ASN A 32 -2.29 -13.11 -1.60
C ASN A 32 -1.17 -12.73 -0.61
N HIS A 33 -0.04 -12.23 -1.10
CA HIS A 33 1.14 -11.98 -0.26
C HIS A 33 1.28 -10.54 0.19
N PHE A 34 0.61 -9.58 -0.47
CA PHE A 34 0.74 -8.16 -0.12
C PHE A 34 -0.61 -7.49 0.04
N TRP A 35 -1.47 -7.51 -0.98
CA TRP A 35 -2.76 -6.81 -0.96
C TRP A 35 -3.66 -7.31 0.17
N SER A 36 -3.99 -8.61 0.14
CA SER A 36 -4.82 -9.25 1.17
C SER A 36 -4.15 -9.24 2.54
N LYS A 37 -2.82 -9.40 2.62
CA LYS A 37 -2.10 -9.34 3.91
C LYS A 37 -2.14 -7.98 4.59
N CYS A 38 -2.35 -6.92 3.83
CA CYS A 38 -2.51 -5.56 4.34
C CYS A 38 -3.97 -5.13 4.45
N HIS A 39 -4.93 -5.98 4.03
CA HIS A 39 -6.37 -5.68 3.99
C HIS A 39 -6.67 -4.44 3.13
N CYS A 40 -5.97 -4.32 1.99
CA CYS A 40 -6.06 -3.16 1.11
C CYS A 40 -7.48 -2.89 0.57
N ASP A 41 -8.29 -3.93 0.35
CA ASP A 41 -9.69 -3.81 -0.11
C ASP A 41 -10.58 -2.96 0.80
N PHE A 42 -10.18 -2.79 2.07
CA PHE A 42 -10.96 -2.09 3.09
C PHE A 42 -10.34 -0.74 3.48
N LEU A 43 -9.33 -0.28 2.75
CA LEU A 43 -8.71 1.03 2.97
C LEU A 43 -9.26 2.05 1.97
N PRO A 44 -9.22 3.35 2.30
CA PRO A 44 -9.56 4.39 1.33
C PRO A 44 -8.73 4.25 0.05
N ALA A 45 -9.39 4.43 -1.11
CA ALA A 45 -8.73 4.39 -2.41
C ALA A 45 -7.57 5.39 -2.45
N GLY A 46 -6.41 4.99 -2.96
CA GLY A 46 -5.15 5.74 -2.92
C GLY A 46 -4.31 5.43 -1.67
N VAL A 47 -4.93 5.31 -0.49
CA VAL A 47 -4.23 4.81 0.72
C VAL A 47 -3.91 3.33 0.55
N ASP A 48 -4.85 2.55 0.02
CA ASP A 48 -4.68 1.15 -0.37
C ASP A 48 -3.46 0.91 -1.27
N LEU A 49 -3.28 1.74 -2.31
CA LEU A 49 -2.14 1.72 -3.23
C LEU A 49 -0.83 1.98 -2.49
N ALA A 50 -0.78 3.02 -1.66
CA ALA A 50 0.41 3.36 -0.89
C ALA A 50 0.79 2.25 0.09
N VAL A 51 -0.19 1.66 0.78
CA VAL A 51 0.01 0.54 1.71
C VAL A 51 0.45 -0.72 0.98
N PHE A 52 -0.16 -1.06 -0.16
CA PHE A 52 0.24 -2.19 -1.00
C PHE A 52 1.68 -2.05 -1.48
N ASP A 53 2.02 -0.89 -2.07
CA ASP A 53 3.37 -0.64 -2.58
C ASP A 53 4.43 -0.67 -1.47
N CYS A 54 4.11 -0.10 -0.30
CA CYS A 54 4.95 -0.23 0.88
C CYS A 54 5.09 -1.70 1.32
N GLY A 55 4.02 -2.48 1.24
CA GLY A 55 4.02 -3.91 1.54
C GLY A 55 4.98 -4.69 0.64
N VAL A 56 4.97 -4.42 -0.66
CA VAL A 56 5.87 -5.05 -1.64
C VAL A 56 7.33 -4.70 -1.37
N ASN A 57 7.61 -3.42 -1.14
CA ASN A 57 9.00 -2.94 -1.06
C ASN A 57 9.62 -3.10 0.32
N GLN A 58 8.85 -2.80 1.37
CA GLN A 58 9.32 -2.74 2.76
C GLN A 58 8.69 -3.83 3.65
N GLY A 59 7.84 -4.69 3.09
CA GLY A 59 7.23 -5.83 3.77
C GLY A 59 5.85 -5.52 4.37
N PRO A 60 4.86 -6.43 4.27
CA PRO A 60 3.49 -6.19 4.77
C PRO A 60 3.43 -5.82 6.25
N ASN A 61 4.21 -6.50 7.09
CA ASN A 61 4.22 -6.21 8.54
C ASN A 61 4.67 -4.78 8.85
N ARG A 62 5.56 -4.21 8.04
CA ARG A 62 6.01 -2.84 8.22
C ARG A 62 4.96 -1.85 7.71
N ALA A 63 4.40 -2.10 6.53
CA ALA A 63 3.31 -1.29 5.98
C ALA A 63 2.14 -1.17 6.96
N LYS A 64 1.66 -2.29 7.51
CA LYS A 64 0.59 -2.30 8.53
C LYS A 64 0.93 -1.47 9.76
N ARG A 65 2.16 -1.57 10.25
CA ARG A 65 2.61 -0.80 11.43
C ARG A 65 2.74 0.69 11.12
N PHE A 66 3.12 1.07 9.91
CA PHE A 66 3.13 2.47 9.49
C PHE A 66 1.73 3.05 9.37
N LEU A 67 0.80 2.27 8.80
CA LEU A 67 -0.62 2.63 8.75
C LEU A 67 -1.17 2.86 10.17
N GLN A 68 -0.97 1.92 11.09
CA GLN A 68 -1.44 2.06 12.48
C GLN A 68 -0.84 3.27 13.20
N LYS A 69 0.44 3.55 12.97
CA LYS A 69 1.09 4.75 13.51
C LYS A 69 0.51 6.04 12.92
N ALA A 70 0.23 6.06 11.61
CA ALA A 70 -0.37 7.21 10.94
C ALA A 70 -1.80 7.48 11.46
N LEU A 71 -2.55 6.42 11.71
CA LEU A 71 -3.89 6.45 12.30
C LEU A 71 -3.92 6.72 13.81
N LYS A 72 -2.74 6.74 14.46
CA LYS A 72 -2.60 6.90 15.92
C LYS A 72 -3.39 5.85 16.72
N VAL A 73 -3.47 4.63 16.20
CA VAL A 73 -4.04 3.47 16.89
C VAL A 73 -2.94 2.56 17.44
N ARG A 74 -3.31 1.54 18.22
CA ARG A 74 -2.37 0.53 18.73
C ARG A 74 -1.56 -0.11 17.59
N VAL A 75 -0.24 -0.17 17.75
CA VAL A 75 0.70 -0.66 16.73
C VAL A 75 1.04 -2.14 16.95
N ASP A 76 0.10 -3.02 16.67
CA ASP A 76 0.26 -4.48 16.81
C ASP A 76 0.58 -5.21 15.49
N GLY A 77 0.50 -4.52 14.36
CA GLY A 77 0.70 -5.09 13.02
C GLY A 77 -0.47 -5.93 12.49
N ARG A 78 -1.65 -5.85 13.11
CA ARG A 78 -2.89 -6.50 12.69
C ARG A 78 -3.89 -5.44 12.20
N VAL A 79 -4.21 -5.43 10.92
CA VAL A 79 -5.24 -4.53 10.36
C VAL A 79 -6.61 -5.16 10.63
N GLY A 80 -7.12 -4.94 11.83
CA GLY A 80 -8.43 -5.40 12.27
C GLY A 80 -9.49 -4.28 12.29
N PRO A 81 -10.69 -4.54 12.84
CA PRO A 81 -11.80 -3.58 12.85
C PRO A 81 -11.44 -2.19 13.41
N ILE A 82 -10.59 -2.12 14.45
CA ILE A 82 -10.14 -0.85 15.03
C ILE A 82 -9.30 -0.04 14.03
N THR A 83 -8.38 -0.69 13.31
CA THR A 83 -7.55 0.00 12.31
C THR A 83 -8.39 0.44 11.11
N LEU A 84 -9.31 -0.41 10.65
CA LEU A 84 -10.18 -0.10 9.51
C LEU A 84 -11.16 1.02 9.84
N ALA A 85 -11.82 0.99 11.00
CA ALA A 85 -12.70 2.07 11.44
C ALA A 85 -11.97 3.40 11.64
N ALA A 86 -10.70 3.37 12.07
CA ALA A 86 -9.89 4.58 12.14
C ALA A 86 -9.51 5.10 10.75
N ALA A 87 -9.23 4.21 9.79
CA ALA A 87 -8.91 4.59 8.42
C ALA A 87 -10.12 5.21 7.70
N ASP A 88 -11.31 4.65 7.91
CA ASP A 88 -12.57 5.14 7.36
C ASP A 88 -12.93 6.55 7.85
N LYS A 89 -12.65 6.85 9.13
CA LYS A 89 -12.91 8.17 9.74
C LYS A 89 -11.83 9.21 9.49
N ALA A 90 -10.66 8.80 8.99
CA ALA A 90 -9.54 9.70 8.81
C ALA A 90 -9.74 10.56 7.56
N ASP A 91 -9.22 11.79 7.58
CA ASP A 91 -8.98 12.55 6.36
C ASP A 91 -7.95 11.76 5.52
N PRO A 92 -8.33 11.27 4.33
CA PRO A 92 -7.50 10.31 3.62
C PRO A 92 -6.24 10.96 3.04
N THR A 93 -6.28 12.25 2.72
CA THR A 93 -5.11 13.01 2.24
C THR A 93 -4.08 13.19 3.35
N LYS A 94 -4.51 13.56 4.57
CA LYS A 94 -3.63 13.66 5.75
C LYS A 94 -3.07 12.29 6.14
N LEU A 95 -3.91 11.25 6.10
CA LEU A 95 -3.49 9.88 6.37
C LEU A 95 -2.41 9.43 5.38
N LEU A 96 -2.64 9.65 4.08
CA LEU A 96 -1.69 9.32 3.02
C LEU A 96 -0.36 10.06 3.24
N GLY A 97 -0.38 11.37 3.49
CA GLY A 97 0.83 12.16 3.74
C GLY A 97 1.64 11.62 4.93
N GLU A 98 0.98 11.40 6.06
CA GLU A 98 1.62 10.86 7.27
C GLU A 98 2.19 9.44 7.05
N PHE A 99 1.47 8.59 6.32
CA PHE A 99 1.92 7.26 5.95
C PHE A 99 3.21 7.32 5.09
N MET A 100 3.24 8.20 4.09
CA MET A 100 4.38 8.36 3.19
C MET A 100 5.62 8.93 3.91
N VAL A 101 5.44 9.85 4.86
CA VAL A 101 6.54 10.34 5.70
C VAL A 101 7.16 9.21 6.52
N ARG A 102 6.33 8.37 7.16
CA ARG A 102 6.82 7.22 7.94
C ARG A 102 7.60 6.23 7.07
N ARG A 103 7.13 6.02 5.85
CA ARG A 103 7.80 5.19 4.85
C ARG A 103 9.15 5.79 4.43
N ALA A 104 9.22 7.11 4.23
CA ALA A 104 10.45 7.82 3.86
C ALA A 104 11.50 7.74 4.98
N ILE A 105 11.11 7.99 6.24
CA ILE A 105 12.00 7.88 7.41
C ILE A 105 12.64 6.49 7.47
N HIS A 106 11.88 5.43 7.16
CA HIS A 106 12.45 4.09 7.13
C HIS A 106 13.50 3.90 6.05
N TYR A 107 13.26 4.35 4.82
CA TYR A 107 14.29 4.29 3.78
C TYR A 107 15.55 5.05 4.18
N SER A 108 15.40 6.25 4.75
CA SER A 108 16.52 7.05 5.24
C SER A 108 17.34 6.36 6.33
N SER A 109 16.76 5.39 7.05
CA SER A 109 17.45 4.61 8.09
C SER A 109 18.23 3.40 7.58
N LEU A 110 18.14 3.06 6.28
CA LEU A 110 18.80 1.88 5.72
C LEU A 110 20.25 2.16 5.33
N VAL A 111 21.13 1.20 5.58
CA VAL A 111 22.59 1.31 5.31
C VAL A 111 22.92 1.55 3.84
N ASN A 112 22.09 1.07 2.93
CA ASN A 112 22.23 1.20 1.47
C ASN A 112 21.47 2.40 0.89
N MET A 113 21.02 3.33 1.74
CA MET A 113 20.38 4.58 1.33
C MET A 113 21.27 5.41 0.38
N THR A 114 22.59 5.40 0.56
CA THR A 114 23.53 6.12 -0.32
C THR A 114 23.62 5.53 -1.72
N ILE A 115 23.27 4.25 -1.89
CA ILE A 115 23.34 3.55 -3.18
C ILE A 115 21.99 3.60 -3.90
N PHE A 116 20.89 3.32 -3.20
CA PHE A 116 19.57 3.14 -3.82
C PHE A 116 18.56 4.26 -3.49
N GLY A 117 18.93 5.19 -2.61
CA GLY A 117 18.02 6.19 -2.04
C GLY A 117 17.32 7.04 -3.08
N LEU A 118 18.02 7.46 -4.14
CA LEU A 118 17.43 8.25 -5.23
C LEU A 118 16.23 7.52 -5.87
N GLY A 119 16.37 6.22 -6.15
CA GLY A 119 15.30 5.42 -6.72
C GLY A 119 14.14 5.21 -5.75
N TRP A 120 14.43 4.98 -4.48
CA TRP A 120 13.41 4.81 -3.45
C TRP A 120 12.58 6.07 -3.21
N PHE A 121 13.22 7.23 -3.19
CA PHE A 121 12.52 8.51 -2.99
C PHE A 121 11.72 8.92 -4.22
N ARG A 122 12.23 8.69 -5.45
CA ARG A 122 11.42 8.85 -6.67
C ARG A 122 10.14 8.02 -6.59
N ARG A 123 10.27 6.73 -6.22
CA ARG A 123 9.09 5.86 -6.03
C ARG A 123 8.13 6.39 -4.96
N ILE A 124 8.62 6.96 -3.86
CA ILE A 124 7.76 7.59 -2.85
C ILE A 124 6.95 8.73 -3.48
N PHE A 125 7.59 9.64 -4.21
CA PHE A 125 6.88 10.77 -4.82
C PHE A 125 5.92 10.33 -5.94
N ASP A 126 6.31 9.35 -6.75
CA ASP A 126 5.44 8.79 -7.78
C ASP A 126 4.17 8.18 -7.16
N ILE A 127 4.33 7.29 -6.18
CA ILE A 127 3.19 6.65 -5.51
C ILE A 127 2.32 7.66 -4.77
N TYR A 128 2.92 8.67 -4.14
CA TYR A 128 2.15 9.73 -3.49
C TYR A 128 1.29 10.50 -4.50
N ARG A 129 1.85 10.85 -5.67
CA ARG A 129 1.12 11.53 -6.73
C ARG A 129 -0.04 10.68 -7.25
N GLU A 130 0.21 9.42 -7.60
CA GLU A 130 -0.82 8.52 -8.11
C GLU A 130 -1.94 8.31 -7.08
N ALA A 131 -1.56 8.11 -5.81
CA ALA A 131 -2.53 7.97 -4.72
C ALA A 131 -3.39 9.22 -4.53
N LEU A 132 -2.83 10.43 -4.67
CA LEU A 132 -3.60 11.68 -4.62
C LEU A 132 -4.56 11.81 -5.80
N VAL A 133 -4.16 11.40 -7.01
CA VAL A 133 -5.04 11.38 -8.17
C VAL A 133 -6.23 10.46 -7.92
N ILE A 134 -5.99 9.25 -7.41
CA ILE A 134 -7.04 8.29 -7.07
C ILE A 134 -8.00 8.87 -6.02
N LEU A 135 -7.47 9.49 -4.96
CA LEU A 135 -8.28 10.13 -3.93
C LEU A 135 -9.17 11.24 -4.49
N ASN A 136 -8.61 12.08 -5.37
CA ASN A 136 -9.35 13.18 -5.99
C ASN A 136 -10.46 12.65 -6.90
N ILE A 137 -10.17 11.65 -7.74
CA ILE A 137 -11.18 11.01 -8.60
C ILE A 137 -12.32 10.45 -7.73
N ARG A 138 -11.98 9.72 -6.67
CA ARG A 138 -12.98 9.11 -5.79
C ARG A 138 -13.84 10.15 -5.08
N SER A 139 -13.24 11.27 -4.63
CA SER A 139 -13.98 12.38 -4.03
C SER A 139 -14.95 13.02 -5.02
N GLN A 140 -14.55 13.18 -6.29
CA GLN A 140 -15.43 13.74 -7.32
C GLN A 140 -16.59 12.79 -7.62
N GLU A 141 -16.36 11.49 -7.73
CA GLU A 141 -17.42 10.50 -7.94
C GLU A 141 -18.49 10.55 -6.84
N ILE A 142 -18.07 10.66 -5.56
CA ILE A 142 -18.98 10.76 -4.42
C ILE A 142 -19.81 12.03 -4.51
N LEU A 143 -19.16 13.18 -4.72
CA LEU A 143 -19.85 14.47 -4.87
C LEU A 143 -20.86 14.43 -6.02
N GLN A 144 -20.49 13.84 -7.16
CA GLN A 144 -21.40 13.70 -8.30
C GLN A 144 -22.58 12.77 -8.01
N ALA A 145 -22.39 11.73 -7.20
CA ALA A 145 -23.47 10.86 -6.76
C ALA A 145 -24.44 11.59 -5.82
N GLU A 146 -23.91 12.31 -4.82
CA GLU A 146 -24.71 13.10 -3.86
C GLU A 146 -25.52 14.20 -4.57
N LEU A 147 -24.92 14.92 -5.53
CA LEU A 147 -25.63 15.93 -6.30
C LEU A 147 -26.76 15.32 -7.14
N LYS A 148 -26.54 14.13 -7.73
CA LYS A 148 -27.60 13.43 -8.47
C LYS A 148 -28.76 13.00 -7.58
N GLU A 149 -28.51 12.64 -6.33
CA GLU A 149 -29.59 12.35 -5.37
C GLU A 149 -30.37 13.63 -5.01
N ILE A 150 -29.66 14.73 -4.74
CA ILE A 150 -30.28 16.00 -4.35
C ILE A 150 -31.15 16.61 -5.47
N PHE A 151 -30.74 16.48 -6.74
CA PHE A 151 -31.39 17.15 -7.87
C PHE A 151 -32.30 16.24 -8.72
N ASN A 152 -32.45 14.95 -8.39
CA ASN A 152 -33.41 14.04 -9.04
C ASN A 152 -34.67 13.76 -8.17
N ASP A 153 -34.77 14.37 -6.98
CA ASP A 153 -36.01 14.51 -6.20
C ASP A 153 -36.67 15.89 -6.46
#